data_AF-A0A6G3QLM2-F1
#
_entry.id   AF-A0A6G3QLM2-F1
#
_cell.length_a   1.000
_cell.length_b   1.000
_cell.length_c   1.000
_cell.angle_alpha   90.00
_cell.angle_beta   90.00
_cell.angle_gamma   90.00
#
_symmetry.space_group_name_H-M   'P 1'
#
loop_
_entity.id
_entity.type
_entity.pdbx_description
1 polymer ?
#
loop_
_entity_poly.entity_id
_entity_poly.type
_entity_poly.pdbx_seq_one_letter_code
_entity_poly.pdbx_strand_id
1 'polypeptide(L)'
;MTLLPNLPQNTALLDLLREQGVPQEHGAYVYEGWESHTHPDLVVRLEDLAPHWPVLATFGMPVLAGKGIAAVVAWGTGVLLVRLPEAPSELLELAAPCPPLTDPGQGWYSVCPWQGKLPSAESKGLLSLLVRHALSYAASLSEDDSIDWQGRPVQVPSALSGKSKGRRPAKEKGRRGRRR
;
A
#
# COMPACT_ATOMS: atom_id res chain seq x y z
N MET A 1 13.69 0.29 -8.40
CA MET A 1 12.37 -0.20 -8.00
C MET A 1 12.16 0.08 -6.52
N THR A 2 10.92 0.30 -6.08
CA THR A 2 10.62 0.76 -4.72
C THR A 2 10.54 -0.44 -3.79
N LEU A 3 11.60 -0.68 -3.01
CA LEU A 3 11.57 -1.62 -1.88
C LEU A 3 10.61 -1.10 -0.82
N LEU A 4 9.98 -2.02 -0.08
CA LEU A 4 9.18 -1.64 1.09
C LEU A 4 10.07 -0.87 2.08
N PRO A 5 9.68 0.35 2.51
CA PRO A 5 10.53 1.18 3.35
C PRO A 5 10.68 0.57 4.75
N ASN A 6 11.84 0.82 5.36
CA ASN A 6 12.13 0.39 6.73
C ASN A 6 11.44 1.31 7.76
N LEU A 7 10.13 1.17 7.86
CA LEU A 7 9.29 1.82 8.86
C LEU A 7 9.13 0.90 10.09
N PRO A 8 8.92 1.44 11.31
CA PRO A 8 8.70 0.62 12.52
C PRO A 8 7.58 -0.42 12.35
N GLN A 9 6.52 -0.06 11.62
CA GLN A 9 5.39 -0.93 11.33
C GLN A 9 5.77 -2.11 10.42
N ASN A 10 6.85 -2.01 9.65
CA ASN A 10 7.30 -3.05 8.73
C ASN A 10 8.41 -3.93 9.34
N THR A 11 9.01 -3.55 10.47
CA THR A 11 10.22 -4.19 11.02
C THR A 11 10.08 -5.71 11.17
N ALA A 12 9.05 -6.18 11.87
CA ALA A 12 8.86 -7.63 12.08
C ALA A 12 8.70 -8.41 10.77
N LEU A 13 8.02 -7.83 9.77
CA LEU A 13 7.90 -8.44 8.44
C LEU A 13 9.26 -8.43 7.72
N LEU A 14 9.93 -7.28 7.69
CA LEU A 14 11.20 -7.12 6.98
C LEU A 14 12.30 -8.01 7.57
N ASP A 15 12.32 -8.21 8.88
CA ASP A 15 13.26 -9.10 9.54
C ASP A 15 13.00 -10.56 9.13
N LEU A 16 11.74 -11.00 9.19
CA LEU A 16 11.34 -12.35 8.73
C LEU A 16 11.69 -12.57 7.25
N LEU A 17 11.38 -11.59 6.39
CA LEU A 17 11.66 -11.68 4.95
C LEU A 17 13.16 -11.70 4.66
N ARG A 18 13.95 -10.94 5.41
CA ARG A 18 15.41 -10.90 5.26
C ARG A 18 16.06 -12.21 5.68
N GLU A 19 15.55 -12.87 6.72
CA GLU A 19 16.03 -14.19 7.15
C GLU A 19 15.79 -15.28 6.10
N GLN A 20 14.75 -15.14 5.29
CA GLN A 20 14.38 -16.12 4.26
C GLN A 20 14.95 -15.80 2.88
N GLY A 21 15.19 -14.52 2.60
CA GLY A 21 15.66 -14.08 1.30
C GLY A 21 17.00 -14.68 0.93
N VAL A 22 17.02 -15.46 -0.16
CA VAL A 22 18.26 -15.93 -0.80
C VAL A 22 18.55 -15.04 -2.01
N PRO A 23 19.67 -14.29 -2.03
CA PRO A 23 20.07 -13.53 -3.21
C PRO A 23 20.33 -14.48 -4.37
N GLN A 24 19.74 -14.21 -5.54
CA GLN A 24 19.93 -15.05 -6.71
C GLN A 24 20.02 -14.20 -7.96
N GLU A 25 21.18 -14.22 -8.62
CA GLU A 25 21.44 -13.43 -9.82
C GLU A 25 20.80 -14.05 -11.07
N HIS A 26 20.61 -15.38 -11.11
CA HIS A 26 20.15 -16.11 -12.29
C HIS A 26 19.29 -17.32 -11.93
N GLY A 27 18.15 -17.52 -12.60
CA GLY A 27 17.27 -18.67 -12.41
C GLY A 27 15.84 -18.45 -12.94
N ALA A 28 15.10 -19.54 -13.19
CA ALA A 28 13.71 -19.49 -13.65
C ALA A 28 12.72 -18.97 -12.56
N TYR A 29 13.19 -18.90 -11.32
CA TYR A 29 12.43 -18.45 -10.15
C TYR A 29 13.12 -17.24 -9.50
N VAL A 30 13.65 -16.31 -10.28
CA VAL A 30 14.17 -15.04 -9.74
C VAL A 30 13.06 -13.99 -9.75
N TYR A 31 12.78 -13.42 -8.59
CA TYR A 31 11.88 -12.28 -8.44
C TYR A 31 12.69 -11.10 -7.92
N GLU A 32 13.05 -10.17 -8.82
CA GLU A 32 13.83 -8.96 -8.54
C GLU A 32 15.19 -9.20 -7.84
N GLY A 33 15.95 -10.20 -8.30
CA GLY A 33 17.30 -10.51 -7.80
C GLY A 33 17.34 -11.39 -6.55
N TRP A 34 16.19 -11.91 -6.13
CA TRP A 34 16.03 -12.87 -5.05
C TRP A 34 15.36 -14.13 -5.58
N GLU A 35 15.62 -15.27 -4.94
CA GLU A 35 14.83 -16.47 -5.20
C GLU A 35 13.35 -16.19 -4.84
N SER A 36 12.45 -16.50 -5.76
CA SER A 36 11.01 -16.36 -5.60
C SER A 36 10.52 -17.46 -4.68
N HIS A 37 10.15 -17.10 -3.46
CA HIS A 37 9.53 -18.03 -2.52
C HIS A 37 8.01 -18.10 -2.70
N THR A 38 7.49 -17.46 -3.75
CA THR A 38 6.05 -17.40 -4.05
C THR A 38 5.73 -18.00 -5.42
N HIS A 39 4.65 -18.78 -5.49
CA HIS A 39 4.19 -19.38 -6.74
C HIS A 39 3.68 -18.29 -7.72
N PRO A 40 4.00 -18.36 -9.03
CA PRO A 40 3.57 -17.34 -10.01
C PRO A 40 2.06 -17.09 -10.02
N ASP A 41 1.24 -18.14 -9.92
CA ASP A 41 -0.22 -18.00 -9.87
C ASP A 41 -0.70 -17.17 -8.68
N LEU A 42 0.02 -17.21 -7.56
CA LEU A 42 -0.33 -16.41 -6.38
C LEU A 42 0.04 -14.93 -6.59
N VAL A 43 1.11 -14.65 -7.34
CA VAL A 43 1.46 -13.28 -7.76
C VAL A 43 0.36 -12.72 -8.66
N VAL A 44 -0.02 -13.47 -9.71
CA VAL A 44 -1.10 -13.09 -10.62
C VAL A 44 -2.40 -12.90 -9.85
N ARG A 45 -2.69 -13.79 -8.90
CA ARG A 45 -3.87 -13.67 -8.02
C ARG A 45 -3.84 -12.39 -7.19
N LEU A 46 -2.68 -12.01 -6.65
CA LEU A 46 -2.53 -10.78 -5.86
C LEU A 46 -2.76 -9.52 -6.73
N GLU A 47 -2.20 -9.50 -7.94
CA GLU A 47 -2.41 -8.43 -8.92
C GLU A 47 -3.91 -8.30 -9.29
N ASP A 48 -4.56 -9.43 -9.50
CA ASP A 48 -5.99 -9.53 -9.80
C ASP A 48 -6.89 -9.00 -8.68
N LEU A 49 -6.46 -9.14 -7.42
CA LEU A 49 -7.21 -8.68 -6.25
C LEU A 49 -7.07 -7.17 -6.03
N ALA A 50 -5.98 -6.56 -6.48
CA ALA A 50 -5.69 -5.13 -6.32
C ALA A 50 -5.09 -4.51 -7.61
N PRO A 51 -5.86 -4.45 -8.72
CA PRO A 51 -5.34 -4.10 -10.06
C PRO A 51 -4.81 -2.67 -10.20
N HIS A 52 -5.03 -1.82 -9.20
CA HIS A 52 -4.59 -0.42 -9.19
C HIS A 52 -3.49 -0.15 -8.16
N TRP A 53 -3.03 -1.18 -7.44
CA TRP A 53 -1.89 -1.07 -6.53
C TRP A 53 -0.67 -1.76 -7.13
N PRO A 54 0.52 -1.14 -7.03
CA PRO A 54 1.75 -1.79 -7.43
C PRO A 54 2.08 -2.93 -6.46
N VAL A 55 2.37 -4.11 -7.01
CA VAL A 55 2.99 -5.21 -6.26
C VAL A 55 4.48 -4.90 -6.13
N LEU A 56 4.94 -4.77 -4.89
CA LEU A 56 6.33 -4.54 -4.54
C LEU A 56 7.02 -5.90 -4.36
N ALA A 57 8.25 -6.03 -4.86
CA ALA A 57 9.10 -7.17 -4.53
C ALA A 57 9.99 -6.83 -3.32
N THR A 58 9.89 -7.61 -2.26
CA THR A 58 10.70 -7.44 -1.04
C THR A 58 11.31 -8.78 -0.66
N PHE A 59 12.63 -8.94 -0.85
CA PHE A 59 13.37 -10.20 -0.61
C PHE A 59 12.73 -11.42 -1.31
N GLY A 60 12.34 -11.27 -2.58
CA GLY A 60 11.71 -12.35 -3.36
C GLY A 60 10.22 -12.56 -3.05
N MET A 61 9.64 -11.76 -2.16
CA MET A 61 8.23 -11.83 -1.78
C MET A 61 7.39 -10.71 -2.41
N PRO A 62 6.24 -11.02 -3.03
CA PRO A 62 5.29 -10.02 -3.48
C PRO A 62 4.50 -9.42 -2.31
N VAL A 63 4.51 -8.08 -2.24
CA VAL A 63 3.92 -7.29 -1.15
C VAL A 63 3.07 -6.16 -1.71
N LEU A 64 1.87 -5.95 -1.16
CA LEU A 64 1.11 -4.72 -1.34
C LEU A 64 1.27 -3.83 -0.12
N ALA A 65 1.38 -2.52 -0.34
CA ALA A 65 1.56 -1.53 0.72
C ALA A 65 0.61 -0.33 0.57
N GLY A 66 0.16 0.22 1.70
CA GLY A 66 -0.56 1.49 1.80
C GLY A 66 0.30 2.52 2.51
N LYS A 67 0.56 3.68 1.90
CA LYS A 67 1.50 4.71 2.41
C LYS A 67 2.86 4.14 2.88
N GLY A 68 3.41 3.17 2.14
CA GLY A 68 4.69 2.53 2.48
C GLY A 68 4.63 1.48 3.60
N ILE A 69 3.48 1.25 4.22
CA ILE A 69 3.28 0.23 5.24
C ILE A 69 2.71 -1.03 4.58
N ALA A 70 3.33 -2.19 4.83
CA ALA A 70 2.88 -3.45 4.25
C ALA A 70 1.47 -3.82 4.73
N ALA A 71 0.64 -4.22 3.77
CA ALA A 71 -0.75 -4.57 3.99
C ALA A 71 -1.03 -6.04 3.66
N VAL A 72 -0.45 -6.53 2.56
CA VAL A 72 -0.66 -7.91 2.10
C VAL A 72 0.65 -8.50 1.62
N VAL A 73 0.91 -9.76 1.97
CA VAL A 73 2.07 -10.51 1.49
C VAL A 73 1.59 -11.82 0.90
N ALA A 74 2.00 -12.11 -0.34
CA ALA A 74 1.78 -13.40 -0.96
C ALA A 74 2.89 -14.36 -0.51
N TRP A 75 2.50 -15.42 0.19
CA TRP A 75 3.42 -16.32 0.87
C TRP A 75 3.33 -17.76 0.38
N GLY A 76 4.46 -18.32 -0.04
CA GLY A 76 4.53 -19.70 -0.51
C GLY A 76 3.63 -19.94 -1.72
N THR A 77 2.87 -21.04 -1.67
CA THR A 77 1.99 -21.47 -2.78
C THR A 77 0.51 -21.15 -2.56
N GLY A 78 0.12 -20.70 -1.38
CA GLY A 78 -1.30 -20.67 -1.02
C GLY A 78 -1.66 -19.88 0.23
N VAL A 79 -0.84 -18.90 0.62
CA VAL A 79 -1.12 -18.06 1.79
C VAL A 79 -1.10 -16.60 1.40
N LEU A 80 -2.15 -15.86 1.76
CA LEU A 80 -2.12 -14.40 1.84
C LEU A 80 -2.04 -14.01 3.31
N LEU A 81 -0.95 -13.34 3.68
CA LEU A 81 -0.88 -12.64 4.96
C LEU A 81 -1.52 -11.27 4.77
N VAL A 82 -2.54 -10.97 5.56
CA VAL A 82 -3.24 -9.67 5.52
C VAL A 82 -3.11 -8.97 6.86
N ARG A 83 -2.78 -7.69 6.83
CA ARG A 83 -2.69 -6.84 8.03
C ARG A 83 -4.04 -6.18 8.27
N LEU A 84 -4.64 -6.44 9.43
CA LEU A 84 -5.96 -5.92 9.80
C LEU A 84 -6.02 -5.59 11.30
N PRO A 85 -6.89 -4.67 11.72
CA PRO A 85 -7.07 -4.38 13.14
C PRO A 85 -7.78 -5.51 13.89
N GLU A 86 -8.57 -6.31 13.18
CA GLU A 86 -9.40 -7.39 13.70
C GLU A 86 -9.36 -8.59 12.75
N ALA A 87 -9.75 -9.75 13.26
CA ALA A 87 -9.79 -10.98 12.48
C ALA A 87 -10.73 -10.86 11.28
N PRO A 88 -10.38 -11.49 10.13
CA PRO A 88 -11.27 -11.52 8.97
C PRO A 88 -12.56 -12.28 9.29
N SER A 89 -13.60 -11.99 8.51
CA SER A 89 -14.90 -12.68 8.62
C SER A 89 -14.75 -14.21 8.56
N GLU A 90 -15.55 -14.91 9.36
CA GLU A 90 -15.64 -16.38 9.39
C GLU A 90 -16.03 -17.01 8.04
N LEU A 91 -16.51 -16.19 7.08
CA LEU A 91 -16.82 -16.63 5.71
C LEU A 91 -15.56 -16.98 4.91
N LEU A 92 -14.40 -16.41 5.27
CA LEU A 92 -13.14 -16.67 4.58
C LEU A 92 -12.41 -17.85 5.21
N GLU A 93 -11.96 -18.76 4.36
CA GLU A 93 -11.07 -19.85 4.76
C GLU A 93 -9.72 -19.29 5.19
N LEU A 94 -9.36 -19.55 6.44
CA LEU A 94 -8.04 -19.25 6.99
C LEU A 94 -7.02 -20.25 6.43
N ALA A 95 -5.80 -19.77 6.19
CA ALA A 95 -4.68 -20.61 5.83
C ALA A 95 -3.83 -20.96 7.07
N ALA A 96 -2.81 -21.81 6.87
CA ALA A 96 -1.88 -22.14 7.95
C ALA A 96 -1.22 -20.86 8.51
N PRO A 97 -1.09 -20.75 9.84
CA PRO A 97 -0.48 -19.58 10.47
C PRO A 97 0.99 -19.42 10.04
N CYS A 98 1.48 -18.17 10.08
CA CYS A 98 2.86 -17.81 9.79
C CYS A 98 3.45 -17.05 10.99
N PRO A 99 3.93 -17.75 12.03
CA PRO A 99 4.63 -17.12 13.14
C PRO A 99 5.95 -16.46 12.68
N PRO A 100 6.37 -15.36 13.32
CA PRO A 100 5.72 -14.72 14.45
C PRO A 100 4.59 -13.76 14.04
N LEU A 101 4.40 -13.51 12.73
CA LEU A 101 3.48 -12.48 12.25
C LEU A 101 2.03 -12.74 12.64
N THR A 102 1.60 -14.00 12.63
CA THR A 102 0.22 -14.37 12.99
C THR A 102 0.04 -14.72 14.46
N ASP A 103 1.02 -14.42 15.32
CA ASP A 103 0.84 -14.62 16.76
C ASP A 103 -0.25 -13.66 17.29
N PRO A 104 -0.95 -14.02 18.39
CA PRO A 104 -2.00 -13.18 18.94
C PRO A 104 -1.53 -11.75 19.21
N GLY A 105 -2.28 -10.77 18.70
CA GLY A 105 -1.99 -9.35 18.88
C GLY A 105 -1.01 -8.73 17.87
N GLN A 106 -0.47 -9.51 16.94
CA GLN A 106 0.45 -9.00 15.91
C GLN A 106 -0.24 -8.37 14.68
N GLY A 107 -1.58 -8.48 14.60
CA GLY A 107 -2.38 -7.80 13.56
C GLY A 107 -2.23 -8.38 12.15
N TRP A 108 -1.69 -9.59 12.01
CA TRP A 108 -1.69 -10.33 10.74
C TRP A 108 -2.52 -11.60 10.80
N TYR A 109 -3.18 -11.89 9.69
CA TYR A 109 -4.02 -13.05 9.53
C TYR A 109 -3.66 -13.79 8.24
N SER A 110 -3.64 -15.13 8.30
CA SER A 110 -3.39 -15.99 7.14
C SER A 110 -4.71 -16.39 6.49
N VAL A 111 -4.86 -16.10 5.20
CA VAL A 111 -6.08 -16.39 4.44
C VAL A 111 -5.75 -17.19 3.19
N CYS A 112 -6.61 -18.14 2.83
CA CYS A 112 -6.48 -18.92 1.60
C CYS A 112 -6.82 -18.03 0.38
N PRO A 113 -5.94 -17.87 -0.63
CA PRO A 113 -6.21 -17.05 -1.81
C PRO A 113 -7.26 -17.66 -2.75
N TRP A 114 -7.53 -18.97 -2.62
CA TRP A 114 -8.34 -19.74 -3.54
C TRP A 114 -9.78 -19.92 -3.05
N GLN A 115 -10.01 -19.95 -1.73
CA GLN A 115 -11.34 -20.04 -1.10
C GLN A 115 -12.20 -21.17 -1.69
N GLY A 116 -11.75 -22.42 -1.57
CA GLY A 116 -12.33 -23.56 -2.31
C GLY A 116 -13.79 -23.89 -1.99
N LYS A 117 -14.35 -23.29 -0.93
CA LYS A 117 -15.75 -23.49 -0.49
C LYS A 117 -16.72 -22.44 -1.05
N LEU A 118 -16.20 -21.40 -1.71
CA LEU A 118 -17.00 -20.29 -2.23
C LEU A 118 -17.03 -20.29 -3.77
N PRO A 119 -18.13 -19.83 -4.40
CA PRO A 119 -18.15 -19.52 -5.82
C PRO A 119 -17.03 -18.54 -6.20
N SER A 120 -16.38 -18.75 -7.35
CA SER A 120 -15.20 -17.98 -7.77
C SER A 120 -15.41 -16.45 -7.76
N ALA A 121 -16.57 -15.98 -8.23
CA ALA A 121 -16.89 -14.54 -8.24
C ALA A 121 -17.08 -13.97 -6.83
N GLU A 122 -17.72 -14.72 -5.94
CA GLU A 122 -17.93 -14.34 -4.54
C GLU A 122 -16.60 -14.33 -3.77
N SER A 123 -15.80 -15.39 -3.92
CA SER A 123 -14.42 -15.48 -3.41
C SER A 123 -13.58 -14.27 -3.83
N LYS A 124 -13.56 -13.95 -5.13
CA LYS A 124 -12.80 -12.79 -5.65
C LYS A 124 -13.33 -11.49 -5.04
N GLY A 125 -14.64 -11.30 -4.96
CA GLY A 125 -15.25 -10.11 -4.37
C GLY A 125 -14.88 -9.90 -2.90
N LEU A 126 -14.98 -10.96 -2.08
CA LEU A 126 -14.64 -10.92 -0.66
C LEU A 126 -13.14 -10.69 -0.43
N LEU A 127 -12.28 -11.38 -1.19
CA LEU A 127 -10.82 -11.18 -1.09
C LEU A 127 -10.41 -9.79 -1.56
N SER A 128 -10.99 -9.25 -2.63
CA SER A 128 -10.70 -7.88 -3.07
C SER A 128 -11.15 -6.85 -2.02
N LEU A 129 -12.28 -7.08 -1.35
CA LEU A 129 -12.73 -6.21 -0.25
C LEU A 129 -11.76 -6.29 0.94
N LEU A 130 -11.33 -7.50 1.30
CA LEU A 130 -10.35 -7.74 2.37
C LEU A 130 -9.02 -7.01 2.08
N VAL A 131 -8.48 -7.16 0.87
CA VAL A 131 -7.24 -6.51 0.44
C VAL A 131 -7.38 -4.98 0.50
N ARG A 132 -8.51 -4.42 0.04
CA ARG A 132 -8.79 -2.98 0.17
C ARG A 132 -8.86 -2.51 1.62
N HIS A 133 -9.46 -3.29 2.51
CA HIS A 133 -9.49 -3.01 3.94
C HIS A 133 -8.07 -3.03 4.53
N ALA A 134 -7.28 -4.04 4.22
CA ALA A 134 -5.90 -4.15 4.68
C ALA A 134 -5.04 -2.96 4.22
N LEU A 135 -5.19 -2.56 2.95
CA LEU A 135 -4.49 -1.39 2.40
C LEU A 135 -4.92 -0.08 3.06
N SER A 136 -6.21 0.09 3.31
CA SER A 136 -6.74 1.28 3.99
C SER A 136 -6.26 1.33 5.44
N TYR A 137 -6.26 0.18 6.13
CA TYR A 137 -5.76 0.07 7.49
C TYR A 137 -4.25 0.36 7.55
N ALA A 138 -3.45 -0.26 6.68
CA ALA A 138 -2.02 0.01 6.61
C ALA A 138 -1.73 1.51 6.37
N ALA A 139 -2.48 2.16 5.48
CA ALA A 139 -2.36 3.60 5.28
C ALA A 139 -2.73 4.41 6.53
N SER A 140 -3.72 3.98 7.32
CA SER A 140 -4.11 4.66 8.57
C SER A 140 -3.07 4.55 9.70
N LEU A 141 -2.14 3.60 9.60
CA LEU A 141 -1.02 3.46 10.54
C LEU A 141 0.12 4.43 10.25
N SER A 142 0.07 5.13 9.11
CA SER A 142 1.07 6.13 8.75
C SER A 142 0.70 7.49 9.33
N GLU A 143 1.63 8.11 10.03
CA GLU A 143 1.52 9.50 10.50
C GLU A 143 1.89 10.51 9.39
N ASP A 144 2.36 10.03 8.22
CA ASP A 144 2.81 10.86 7.12
C ASP A 144 1.65 11.16 6.14
N ASP A 145 1.18 12.40 6.19
CA ASP A 145 0.17 12.93 5.25
C ASP A 145 0.78 13.54 3.98
N SER A 146 2.12 13.58 3.88
CA SER A 146 2.79 14.02 2.65
C SER A 146 2.76 12.96 1.55
N ILE A 147 2.29 11.75 1.86
CA ILE A 147 2.21 10.60 0.95
C ILE A 147 0.74 10.18 0.77
N ASP A 148 0.29 10.04 -0.48
CA ASP A 148 -1.04 9.54 -0.80
C ASP A 148 -1.18 8.05 -0.47
N TRP A 149 -2.39 7.51 -0.55
CA TRP A 149 -2.66 6.11 -0.23
C TRP A 149 -1.89 5.12 -1.14
N GLN A 150 -1.37 5.56 -2.29
CA GLN A 150 -0.54 4.77 -3.21
C GLN A 150 0.96 4.82 -2.87
N GLY A 151 1.38 5.60 -1.87
CA GLY A 151 2.81 5.79 -1.60
C GLY A 151 3.46 6.90 -2.42
N ARG A 152 2.70 7.78 -3.09
CA ARG A 152 3.22 8.90 -3.89
C ARG A 152 3.20 10.21 -3.10
N PRO A 153 4.14 11.14 -3.32
CA PRO A 153 4.06 12.46 -2.70
C PRO A 153 2.74 13.14 -3.08
N VAL A 154 1.97 13.58 -2.07
CA VAL A 154 0.78 14.41 -2.27
C VAL A 154 1.26 15.70 -2.92
N GLN A 155 0.90 15.90 -4.19
CA GLN A 155 1.13 17.17 -4.85
C GLN A 155 0.27 18.22 -4.15
N VAL A 156 0.90 19.01 -3.29
CA VAL A 156 0.27 20.21 -2.74
C VAL A 156 -0.11 21.08 -3.94
N PRO A 157 -1.38 21.49 -4.10
CA PRO A 157 -1.73 22.45 -5.14
C PRO A 157 -0.87 23.68 -4.90
N SER A 158 0.08 23.95 -5.80
CA SER A 158 0.90 25.14 -5.74
C SER A 158 -0.03 26.33 -5.60
N ALA A 159 -0.05 26.93 -4.40
CA ALA A 159 -0.83 28.12 -4.15
C ALA A 159 -0.42 29.13 -5.20
N LEU A 160 -1.42 29.53 -6.00
CA LEU A 160 -1.34 30.59 -6.98
C LEU A 160 -0.49 31.73 -6.41
N SER A 161 0.70 31.90 -6.97
CA SER A 161 1.51 33.10 -6.83
C SER A 161 0.61 34.29 -7.13
N GLY A 162 0.08 34.91 -6.08
CA GLY A 162 -0.74 36.11 -6.14
C GLY A 162 0.09 37.21 -6.77
N LYS A 163 -0.11 37.44 -8.07
CA LYS A 163 0.30 38.69 -8.73
C LYS A 163 -0.51 39.82 -8.10
N SER A 164 0.02 40.40 -7.04
CA SER A 164 -0.37 41.70 -6.51
C SER A 164 -0.13 42.75 -7.59
N LYS A 165 -1.13 42.96 -8.46
CA LYS A 165 -1.14 44.05 -9.43
C LYS A 165 -1.50 45.34 -8.68
N GLY A 166 -0.49 46.18 -8.52
CA GLY A 166 -0.51 47.42 -7.75
C GLY A 166 -1.72 48.31 -8.02
N ARG A 167 -2.32 48.73 -6.91
CA ARG A 167 -3.33 49.79 -6.78
C ARG A 167 -2.73 51.09 -7.32
N ARG A 168 -3.31 51.65 -8.40
CA ARG A 168 -3.00 53.02 -8.85
C ARG A 168 -3.61 54.03 -7.87
N PRO A 169 -2.88 55.06 -7.41
CA PRO A 169 -3.45 56.12 -6.59
C PRO A 169 -4.29 57.10 -7.44
N ALA A 170 -5.37 57.57 -6.82
CA ALA A 170 -6.31 58.55 -7.35
C ALA A 170 -5.63 59.91 -7.60
N LYS A 171 -5.92 60.51 -8.76
CA LYS A 171 -5.53 61.88 -9.07
C LYS A 171 -6.71 62.80 -8.78
N GLU A 172 -6.78 63.24 -7.53
CA GLU A 172 -7.58 64.37 -7.09
C GLU A 172 -6.94 65.66 -7.63
N LYS A 173 -7.65 66.42 -8.45
CA LYS A 173 -7.29 67.82 -8.76
C LYS A 173 -8.51 68.69 -8.50
N GLY A 174 -8.31 69.56 -7.51
CA GLY A 174 -9.31 70.41 -6.91
C GLY A 174 -9.86 71.50 -7.82
N ARG A 175 -11.08 71.90 -7.44
CA ARG A 175 -11.74 73.17 -7.77
C ARG A 175 -10.92 74.36 -7.25
N ARG A 176 -10.87 75.43 -8.05
CA ARG A 176 -10.79 76.89 -7.74
C ARG A 176 -10.52 77.57 -9.09
N GLY A 177 -11.18 78.62 -9.57
CA GLY A 177 -12.27 79.47 -9.12
C GLY A 177 -12.28 80.71 -10.02
N ARG A 178 -13.47 81.06 -10.54
CA ARG A 178 -14.05 82.41 -10.71
C ARG A 178 -13.23 83.60 -11.30
N ARG A 179 -13.89 84.31 -12.24
CA ARG A 179 -13.82 85.73 -12.68
C ARG A 179 -13.57 85.80 -14.21
N ARG A 180 -14.30 86.56 -15.02
CA ARG A 180 -15.24 87.68 -14.84
C ARG A 180 -16.49 87.47 -15.68
#